data_AF-B6XEY0-F1
#
_entry.id   AF-B6XEY0-F1
#
_cell.length_a   1.000
_cell.length_b   1.000
_cell.length_c   1.000
_cell.angle_alpha   90.00
_cell.angle_beta   90.00
_cell.angle_gamma   90.00
#
_symmetry.space_group_name_H-M   'P 1'
#
loop_
_entity.id
_entity.type
_entity.pdbx_description
1 polymer ?
#
loop_
_entity_poly.entity_id
_entity_poly.type
_entity_poly.pdbx_seq_one_letter_code
_entity_poly.pdbx_strand_id
1 'polypeptide(L)'
;MNMKVYLDDERQTPEGFVRVYWHDEAIKLLETGKVELISLDHDLGDDERGTGYDVLLWIEEQVYLNGFKAPEIIVHSSNSSARHKMELAIANIKKVE
;
A
#
# COMPACT_ATOMS: atom_id res chain seq x y z
N MET A 1 6.15 11.61 15.41
CA MET A 1 4.95 10.76 15.27
C MET A 1 5.10 10.07 13.94
N ASN A 2 5.00 8.75 13.94
CA ASN A 2 5.11 7.96 12.72
C ASN A 2 3.72 7.84 12.10
N MET A 3 3.63 7.91 10.76
CA MET A 3 2.35 7.94 10.05
C MET A 3 1.92 6.52 9.67
N LYS A 4 0.69 6.14 10.02
CA LYS A 4 0.06 4.91 9.54
C LYS A 4 -0.97 5.24 8.47
N VAL A 5 -0.93 4.56 7.34
CA VAL A 5 -1.82 4.81 6.19
C VAL A 5 -2.77 3.64 6.00
N TYR A 6 -4.04 3.94 5.78
CA TYR A 6 -5.09 2.96 5.50
C TYR A 6 -5.72 3.29 4.15
N LEU A 7 -5.39 2.50 3.13
CA LEU A 7 -5.95 2.63 1.78
C LEU A 7 -7.18 1.73 1.65
N ASP A 8 -8.37 2.35 1.63
CA ASP A 8 -9.65 1.66 1.58
C ASP A 8 -10.77 2.66 1.22
N ASP A 9 -11.65 2.32 0.28
CA ASP A 9 -12.76 3.15 -0.19
C ASP A 9 -14.08 2.89 0.57
N GLU A 10 -14.20 1.76 1.26
CA GLU A 10 -15.45 1.28 1.86
C GLU A 10 -15.40 1.27 3.40
N ARG A 11 -14.42 0.59 4.00
CA ARG A 11 -14.41 0.24 5.43
C ARG A 11 -14.16 1.42 6.35
N GLN A 12 -14.54 1.25 7.62
CA GLN A 12 -14.23 2.21 8.67
C GLN A 12 -12.71 2.26 8.91
N THR A 13 -12.16 3.47 8.94
CA THR A 13 -10.74 3.68 9.22
C THR A 13 -10.43 3.32 10.68
N PRO A 14 -9.44 2.45 10.92
CA PRO A 14 -8.98 2.15 12.28
C PRO A 14 -8.40 3.39 12.98
N GLU A 15 -8.50 3.44 14.31
CA GLU A 15 -7.94 4.54 15.10
C GLU A 15 -6.42 4.67 14.90
N GLY A 16 -5.95 5.90 14.75
CA GLY A 16 -4.53 6.21 14.56
C GLY A 16 -4.03 6.04 13.12
N PHE A 17 -4.90 5.68 12.17
CA PHE A 17 -4.58 5.66 10.75
C PHE A 17 -5.06 6.92 10.03
N VAL A 18 -4.26 7.38 9.07
CA VAL A 18 -4.67 8.33 8.05
C VAL A 18 -5.30 7.55 6.91
N ARG A 19 -6.58 7.82 6.63
CA ARG A 19 -7.28 7.21 5.49
C ARG A 19 -6.88 7.89 4.19
N VAL A 20 -6.70 7.08 3.15
CA VAL A 20 -6.71 7.50 1.75
C VAL A 20 -7.65 6.58 0.98
N TYR A 21 -8.25 7.09 -0.08
CA TYR A 21 -9.27 6.35 -0.85
C TYR A 21 -8.66 5.73 -2.10
N TRP A 22 -7.56 6.32 -2.56
CA TRP A 22 -6.98 5.99 -3.85
C TRP A 22 -5.48 5.77 -3.80
N HIS A 23 -4.99 4.91 -4.69
CA HIS A 23 -3.57 4.54 -4.77
C HIS A 23 -2.65 5.76 -4.91
N ASP A 24 -3.04 6.77 -5.70
CA ASP A 24 -2.22 7.95 -5.96
C ASP A 24 -2.07 8.84 -4.72
N GLU A 25 -3.06 8.82 -3.83
CA GLU A 25 -3.00 9.49 -2.53
C GLU A 25 -2.07 8.73 -1.57
N ALA A 26 -2.13 7.40 -1.57
CA ALA A 26 -1.21 6.56 -0.80
C ALA A 26 0.24 6.79 -1.23
N ILE A 27 0.50 6.82 -2.54
CA ILE A 27 1.82 7.08 -3.12
C ILE A 27 2.34 8.45 -2.68
N LYS A 28 1.53 9.51 -2.76
CA LYS A 28 1.93 10.86 -2.28
C LYS A 28 2.35 10.88 -0.81
N LEU A 29 1.71 10.06 0.04
CA LEU A 29 2.12 9.93 1.44
C LEU A 29 3.42 9.13 1.58
N LEU A 30 3.58 8.05 0.82
CA LEU A 30 4.80 7.23 0.80
C LEU A 30 6.02 8.03 0.34
N GLU A 31 5.87 8.89 -0.67
CA GLU A 31 6.92 9.80 -1.16
C GLU A 31 7.52 10.69 -0.07
N THR A 32 6.78 10.96 1.01
CA THR A 32 7.30 11.75 2.13
C THR A 32 8.36 11.02 2.96
N GLY A 33 8.46 9.69 2.84
CA GLY A 33 9.33 8.85 3.66
C GLY A 33 8.96 8.79 5.14
N LYS A 34 7.76 9.25 5.52
CA LYS A 34 7.29 9.33 6.93
C LYS A 34 6.29 8.25 7.31
N VAL A 35 5.83 7.46 6.35
CA VAL A 35 4.92 6.33 6.57
C VAL A 35 5.71 5.22 7.24
N GLU A 36 5.26 4.75 8.40
CA GLU A 36 5.85 3.58 9.08
C GLU A 36 5.14 2.29 8.70
N LEU A 37 3.83 2.38 8.45
CA LEU A 37 2.97 1.24 8.19
C LEU A 37 1.90 1.67 7.21
N ILE A 38 1.67 0.83 6.20
CA ILE A 38 0.57 0.97 5.27
C ILE A 38 -0.26 -0.32 5.22
N SER A 39 -1.57 -0.17 5.35
CA SER A 39 -2.54 -1.25 5.23
C SER A 39 -3.34 -1.04 3.95
N LEU A 40 -3.36 -2.05 3.08
CA LEU A 40 -3.88 -1.96 1.71
C LEU A 40 -5.11 -2.83 1.50
N ASP A 41 -6.19 -2.23 0.99
CA ASP A 41 -7.19 -2.93 0.21
C ASP A 41 -6.78 -2.95 -1.27
N HIS A 42 -7.16 -3.99 -1.99
CA HIS A 42 -6.95 -4.10 -3.43
C HIS A 42 -8.02 -3.33 -4.20
N ASP A 43 -9.28 -3.63 -3.93
CA ASP A 43 -10.42 -3.14 -4.69
C ASP A 43 -10.80 -1.77 -4.15
N LEU A 44 -10.77 -0.73 -4.98
CA LEU A 44 -11.03 0.67 -4.58
C LEU A 44 -12.24 1.27 -5.30
N GLY A 45 -13.12 0.40 -5.81
CA GLY A 45 -14.36 0.78 -6.51
C GLY A 45 -14.21 1.07 -8.01
N ASP A 46 -13.02 1.41 -8.51
CA ASP A 46 -12.74 1.61 -9.95
C ASP A 46 -11.32 1.13 -10.33
N ASP A 47 -11.23 -0.08 -10.85
CA ASP A 47 -9.97 -0.71 -11.27
C ASP A 47 -9.29 0.01 -12.44
N GLU A 48 -10.02 0.74 -13.29
CA GLU A 48 -9.42 1.53 -14.39
C GLU A 48 -8.70 2.76 -13.85
N ARG A 49 -9.17 3.32 -12.73
CA ARG A 49 -8.48 4.39 -12.02
C ARG A 49 -7.24 3.87 -11.32
N GLY A 50 -7.27 2.63 -10.85
CA GLY A 50 -6.17 1.88 -10.25
C GLY A 50 -6.53 1.29 -8.87
N THR A 51 -5.66 0.41 -8.40
CA THR A 51 -5.92 -0.53 -7.29
C THR A 51 -4.87 -0.41 -6.19
N GLY A 52 -5.09 -1.09 -5.07
CA GLY A 52 -4.04 -1.24 -4.05
C GLY A 52 -2.80 -1.99 -4.55
N TYR A 53 -2.90 -2.76 -5.63
CA TYR A 53 -1.75 -3.43 -6.23
C TYR A 53 -0.77 -2.43 -6.88
N ASP A 54 -1.27 -1.33 -7.44
CA ASP A 54 -0.45 -0.28 -8.05
C ASP A 54 0.47 0.39 -7.02
N VAL A 55 0.04 0.49 -5.76
CA VAL A 55 0.89 0.97 -4.66
C VAL A 55 2.06 0.03 -4.41
N LEU A 56 1.86 -1.29 -4.50
CA LEU A 56 2.94 -2.27 -4.33
C LEU A 56 3.94 -2.22 -5.48
N LEU A 57 3.46 -2.06 -6.72
CA LEU A 57 4.32 -1.90 -7.89
C LEU A 57 5.22 -0.66 -7.75
N TRP A 58 4.63 0.46 -7.31
CA TRP A 58 5.40 1.67 -7.03
C TRP A 58 6.43 1.45 -5.91
N ILE A 59 6.05 0.81 -4.80
CA ILE A 59 7.00 0.52 -3.71
C ILE A 59 8.15 -0.35 -4.21
N GLU A 60 7.87 -1.43 -4.96
CA GLU A 60 8.90 -2.33 -5.51
C GLU A 60 9.86 -1.59 -6.43
N GLU A 61 9.34 -0.77 -7.36
CA GLU A 61 10.15 0.06 -8.24
C GLU A 61 11.06 1.00 -7.45
N GLN A 62 10.51 1.69 -6.44
CA GLN A 62 11.27 2.65 -5.64
C GLN A 62 12.33 2.01 -4.75
N VAL A 63 12.06 0.83 -4.19
CA VAL A 63 13.04 0.06 -3.44
C VAL A 63 14.20 -0.33 -4.37
N TYR A 64 13.88 -0.86 -5.55
CA TYR A 64 14.88 -1.35 -6.50
C TYR A 64 15.71 -0.24 -7.14
N LEU A 65 15.08 0.84 -7.60
CA LEU A 65 15.74 1.90 -8.38
C LEU A 65 16.31 3.03 -7.52
N ASN A 66 15.67 3.33 -6.38
CA ASN A 66 15.93 4.55 -5.62
C ASN A 66 16.40 4.30 -4.18
N GLY A 67 16.55 3.03 -3.76
CA GLY A 67 16.94 2.67 -2.39
C GLY A 67 15.91 3.14 -1.36
N PHE A 68 14.63 3.26 -1.76
CA PHE A 68 13.54 3.57 -0.86
C PHE A 68 13.43 2.48 0.21
N LYS A 69 13.22 2.89 1.47
CA LYS A 69 12.97 1.96 2.56
C LYS A 69 11.48 1.75 2.68
N ALA A 70 11.03 0.52 2.47
CA ALA A 70 9.61 0.24 2.49
C ALA A 70 9.07 0.39 3.93
N PRO A 71 7.85 0.91 4.12
CA PRO A 71 7.18 0.80 5.41
C PRO A 71 6.81 -0.65 5.71
N GLU A 72 6.33 -0.93 6.91
CA GLU A 72 5.61 -2.17 7.16
C GLU A 72 4.35 -2.23 6.27
N ILE A 73 4.17 -3.31 5.53
CA ILE A 73 3.05 -3.49 4.59
C ILE A 73 2.14 -4.60 5.07
N ILE A 74 0.85 -4.29 5.20
CA ILE A 74 -0.21 -5.23 5.56
C ILE A 74 -1.29 -5.22 4.47
N VAL A 75 -1.89 -6.38 4.19
CA VAL A 75 -3.03 -6.51 3.28
C VAL A 75 -4.28 -6.84 4.08
N HIS A 76 -5.29 -5.97 4.01
CA HIS A 76 -6.59 -6.20 4.64
C HIS A 76 -7.71 -6.49 3.62
N SER A 77 -7.36 -6.60 2.34
CA SER A 77 -8.31 -6.90 1.28
C SER A 77 -9.09 -8.20 1.53
N SER A 78 -10.39 -8.15 1.24
CA SER A 78 -11.28 -9.32 1.26
C SER A 78 -11.23 -10.14 -0.03
N ASN A 79 -10.64 -9.62 -1.10
CA ASN A 79 -10.45 -10.34 -2.36
C ASN A 79 -9.30 -11.32 -2.24
N SER A 80 -9.62 -12.61 -2.01
CA SER A 80 -8.62 -13.65 -1.72
C SER A 80 -7.59 -13.85 -2.84
N SER A 81 -8.02 -13.75 -4.10
CA SER A 81 -7.10 -13.89 -5.25
C SER A 81 -6.15 -12.72 -5.35
N ALA A 82 -6.67 -11.48 -5.25
CA ALA A 82 -5.85 -10.28 -5.29
C ALA A 82 -4.92 -10.18 -4.07
N ARG A 83 -5.44 -10.48 -2.88
CA ARG A 83 -4.66 -10.56 -1.64
C ARG A 83 -3.46 -11.50 -1.78
N HIS A 84 -3.66 -12.69 -2.34
CA HIS A 84 -2.56 -13.63 -2.55
C HIS A 84 -1.47 -13.04 -3.47
N LYS A 85 -1.85 -12.36 -4.55
CA LYS A 85 -0.90 -11.67 -5.45
C LYS A 85 -0.15 -10.55 -4.71
N MET A 86 -0.86 -9.76 -3.91
CA MET A 86 -0.26 -8.69 -3.10
C MET A 86 0.74 -9.24 -2.08
N GLU A 87 0.41 -10.32 -1.39
CA GLU A 87 1.31 -10.98 -0.44
C GLU A 87 2.60 -11.50 -1.14
N LEU A 88 2.49 -12.01 -2.36
CA LEU A 88 3.66 -12.40 -3.18
C LEU A 88 4.52 -11.18 -3.57
N ALA A 89 3.91 -10.06 -3.96
CA ALA A 89 4.61 -8.82 -4.27
C ALA A 89 5.36 -8.28 -3.04
N ILE A 90 4.71 -8.27 -1.86
CA ILE A 90 5.34 -7.90 -0.58
C ILE A 90 6.53 -8.82 -0.27
N ALA A 91 6.40 -10.12 -0.51
CA ALA A 91 7.49 -11.07 -0.32
C ALA A 91 8.68 -10.82 -1.28
N ASN A 92 8.45 -10.26 -2.46
CA ASN A 92 9.51 -9.88 -3.39
C ASN A 92 10.20 -8.58 -2.97
N ILE A 93 9.45 -7.55 -2.57
CA ILE A 93 9.98 -6.30 -2.00
C ILE A 93 10.96 -6.60 -0.87
N LYS A 94 10.58 -7.49 0.06
CA LYS A 94 11.42 -7.89 1.21
C LYS A 94 12.70 -8.65 0.85
N LYS A 95 12.86 -9.14 -0.39
CA LYS A 95 14.09 -9.81 -0.84
C LYS A 95 15.13 -8.84 -1.39
N VAL A 96 14.68 -7.65 -1.81
CA VAL A 96 15.53 -6.63 -2.44
C VAL A 96 15.88 -5.46 -1.52
N GLU A 97 15.21 -5.34 -0.37
CA GLU A 97 15.59 -4.47 0.75
C GLU A 97 16.74 -5.06 1.58
#